data_AF-A0A844YXZ0-F1
#
_entry.id   AF-A0A844YXZ0-F1
#
_cell.length_a   1.000
_cell.length_b   1.000
_cell.length_c   1.000
_cell.angle_alpha   90.00
_cell.angle_beta   90.00
_cell.angle_gamma   90.00
#
_symmetry.space_group_name_H-M   'P 1'
#
loop_
_entity.id
_entity.type
_entity.pdbx_description
1 polymer ?
#
loop_
_entity_poly.entity_id
_entity_poly.type
_entity_poly.pdbx_seq_one_letter_code
_entity_poly.pdbx_strand_id
1 'polypeptide(L)'
;MQHYTKIQTYVPPLIADWIREQARLKETSVSVVMRDLLVAAWNRESDPASRSSGTDPTRQLVFMTVALDALLMHHDDPALRERTLAAYHRRLAALGLIAAPAKGGNDEA
;
A
#
# COMPACT_ATOMS: atom_id res chain seq x y z
N MET A 1 -32.45 -5.53 19.74
CA MET A 1 -31.13 -5.45 20.40
C MET A 1 -30.08 -5.93 19.42
N GLN A 2 -29.03 -5.15 19.14
CA GLN A 2 -27.90 -5.64 18.35
C GLN A 2 -27.14 -6.67 19.19
N HIS A 3 -26.96 -7.88 18.65
CA HIS A 3 -26.21 -8.94 19.32
C HIS A 3 -24.72 -8.76 19.04
N TYR A 4 -23.94 -8.44 20.06
CA TYR A 4 -22.48 -8.38 19.97
C TYR A 4 -21.89 -9.75 20.34
N THR A 5 -21.00 -10.26 19.48
CA THR A 5 -20.24 -11.50 19.73
C THR A 5 -18.87 -11.17 20.29
N LYS A 6 -18.42 -11.92 21.30
CA LYS A 6 -17.07 -11.79 21.85
C LYS A 6 -16.09 -12.59 21.02
N ILE A 7 -14.99 -11.96 20.60
CA ILE A 7 -13.90 -12.59 19.86
C ILE A 7 -12.61 -12.31 20.63
N GLN A 8 -11.87 -13.37 20.96
CA GLN A 8 -10.57 -13.28 21.60
C GLN A 8 -9.49 -13.61 20.58
N THR A 9 -8.41 -12.83 20.55
CA THR A 9 -7.28 -13.02 19.65
C THR A 9 -5.97 -12.65 20.34
N TYR A 10 -4.86 -13.09 19.78
CA TYR A 10 -3.52 -12.71 20.18
C TYR A 10 -3.00 -11.63 19.25
N VAL A 11 -2.36 -10.60 19.83
CA VAL A 11 -1.70 -9.52 19.10
C VAL A 11 -0.27 -9.36 19.61
N PRO A 12 0.67 -8.88 18.78
CA PRO A 12 2.01 -8.49 19.23
C PRO A 12 1.95 -7.53 20.43
N PRO A 13 2.90 -7.61 21.39
CA PRO A 13 2.89 -6.79 22.61
C PRO A 13 2.79 -5.28 22.32
N LEU A 14 3.52 -4.79 21.32
CA LEU A 14 3.49 -3.39 20.91
C LEU A 14 2.08 -2.90 20.53
N ILE A 15 1.30 -3.76 19.87
CA ILE A 15 -0.08 -3.45 19.49
C ILE A 15 -1.00 -3.48 20.72
N ALA A 16 -0.82 -4.46 21.61
CA ALA A 16 -1.59 -4.52 22.85
C ALA A 16 -1.38 -3.27 23.71
N ASP A 17 -0.13 -2.83 23.87
CA ASP A 17 0.23 -1.66 24.66
C ASP A 17 -0.32 -0.38 24.03
N TRP A 18 -0.20 -0.25 22.70
CA TRP A 18 -0.78 0.88 21.99
C TRP A 18 -2.32 0.94 22.16
N ILE A 19 -3.04 -0.19 22.03
CA ILE A 19 -4.50 -0.22 22.22
C ILE A 19 -4.88 0.16 23.66
N ARG A 20 -4.14 -0.33 24.66
CA ARG A 20 -4.37 0.02 26.08
C ARG A 20 -4.18 1.51 26.31
N GLU A 21 -3.14 2.09 25.72
CA GLU A 21 -2.88 3.52 25.83
C GLU A 21 -3.99 4.35 25.16
N GLN A 22 -4.46 3.94 23.98
CA GLN A 22 -5.60 4.58 23.33
C GLN A 22 -6.88 4.51 24.17
N ALA A 23 -7.12 3.39 24.85
CA ALA A 23 -8.27 3.23 25.74
C ALA A 23 -8.18 4.19 26.94
N ARG A 24 -6.97 4.32 27.52
CA ARG A 24 -6.69 5.27 28.60
C ARG A 24 -6.91 6.72 28.18
N LEU A 25 -6.37 7.13 27.03
CA LEU A 25 -6.49 8.49 26.50
C LEU A 25 -7.94 8.87 26.17
N LYS A 26 -8.76 7.89 25.78
CA LYS A 26 -10.18 8.08 25.45
C LYS A 26 -11.13 7.80 26.62
N GLU A 27 -10.60 7.51 27.81
CA GLU A 27 -11.36 7.14 29.01
C GLU A 27 -12.41 6.04 28.74
N THR A 28 -12.03 5.04 27.94
CA THR A 28 -12.94 3.97 27.50
C THR A 28 -12.30 2.59 27.67
N SER A 29 -13.06 1.53 27.38
CA SER A 29 -12.55 0.17 27.47
C SER A 29 -11.72 -0.21 26.23
N VAL A 30 -10.77 -1.13 26.43
CA VAL A 30 -10.01 -1.75 25.33
C VAL A 30 -10.93 -2.39 24.28
N SER A 31 -12.05 -2.98 24.71
CA SER A 31 -13.03 -3.59 23.80
C SER A 31 -13.74 -2.56 22.92
N VAL A 32 -14.00 -1.34 23.41
CA VAL A 32 -14.56 -0.25 22.62
C VAL A 32 -13.56 0.21 21.57
N VAL A 33 -12.31 0.47 21.96
CA VAL A 33 -11.26 0.86 21.01
C VAL A 33 -11.08 -0.21 19.93
N MET A 34 -10.99 -1.49 20.32
CA MET A 34 -10.80 -2.57 19.36
C MET A 34 -12.01 -2.74 18.43
N ARG A 35 -13.23 -2.64 18.96
CA ARG A 35 -14.45 -2.65 18.15
C ARG A 35 -14.42 -1.52 17.13
N ASP A 36 -14.11 -0.30 17.53
CA ASP A 36 -14.14 0.87 16.65
C ASP A 36 -13.07 0.74 15.54
N LEU A 37 -11.89 0.23 15.87
CA LEU A 37 -10.86 -0.10 14.87
C LEU A 37 -11.33 -1.16 13.88
N LEU A 38 -11.95 -2.23 14.36
CA LEU A 38 -12.47 -3.31 13.50
C LEU A 38 -13.62 -2.84 12.61
N VAL A 39 -14.55 -2.06 13.16
CA VAL A 39 -15.67 -1.49 12.39
C VAL A 39 -15.16 -0.51 11.35
N ALA A 40 -14.18 0.33 11.68
CA ALA A 40 -13.58 1.25 10.71
C ALA A 40 -12.85 0.50 9.58
N ALA A 41 -12.10 -0.56 9.92
CA ALA A 41 -11.44 -1.41 8.93
C ALA A 41 -12.46 -2.14 8.04
N TRP A 42 -13.49 -2.74 8.65
CA TRP A 42 -14.57 -3.40 7.93
C TRP A 42 -15.29 -2.46 6.98
N ASN A 43 -15.66 -1.26 7.44
CA ASN A 43 -16.34 -0.27 6.61
C ASN A 43 -15.47 0.17 5.44
N ARG A 44 -14.15 0.36 5.64
CA ARG A 44 -13.22 0.68 4.55
C ARG A 44 -13.16 -0.41 3.49
N GLU A 45 -13.19 -1.67 3.90
CA GLU A 45 -13.06 -2.82 2.99
C GLU A 45 -14.40 -3.28 2.38
N SER A 46 -15.50 -3.04 3.10
CA SER A 46 -16.85 -3.46 2.72
C SER A 46 -17.63 -2.38 1.97
N ASP A 47 -17.11 -1.14 1.91
CA ASP A 47 -17.74 -0.07 1.14
C ASP A 47 -17.83 -0.46 -0.34
N PRO A 48 -19.03 -0.67 -0.90
CA PRO A 48 -19.19 -1.01 -2.31
C PRO A 48 -18.73 0.11 -3.26
N ALA A 49 -18.61 1.36 -2.79
CA ALA A 49 -18.02 2.45 -3.56
C ALA A 49 -16.50 2.27 -3.77
N SER A 50 -15.81 1.60 -2.84
CA SER A 50 -14.39 1.21 -3.04
C SER A 50 -14.21 0.14 -4.12
N ARG A 51 -15.28 -0.64 -4.40
CA ARG A 51 -15.35 -1.61 -5.50
C ARG A 51 -15.80 -1.00 -6.83
N SER A 52 -15.91 0.33 -6.91
CA SER A 52 -16.05 0.99 -8.20
C SER A 52 -14.84 0.61 -9.05
N SER A 53 -15.06 0.20 -10.29
CA SER A 53 -14.01 -0.32 -11.17
C SER A 53 -12.89 0.68 -11.50
N GLY A 54 -13.01 1.93 -11.03
CA GLY A 54 -12.01 2.99 -11.15
C GLY A 54 -11.10 3.16 -9.93
N THR A 55 -11.41 2.54 -8.78
CA THR A 55 -10.58 2.57 -7.57
C THR A 55 -9.85 1.25 -7.29
N ASP A 56 -10.04 0.23 -8.14
CA ASP A 56 -9.20 -0.97 -8.09
C ASP A 56 -7.75 -0.56 -8.38
N PRO A 57 -6.85 -0.63 -7.38
CA PRO A 57 -5.46 -0.18 -7.53
C PRO A 57 -4.75 -0.95 -8.64
N THR A 58 -5.15 -2.19 -8.92
CA THR A 58 -4.60 -3.00 -10.01
C THR A 58 -4.99 -2.43 -11.36
N ARG A 59 -6.27 -2.11 -11.56
CA ARG A 59 -6.77 -1.49 -12.80
C ARG A 59 -6.18 -0.09 -13.00
N GLN A 60 -6.06 0.69 -11.93
CA GLN A 60 -5.48 2.02 -11.99
C GLN A 60 -3.99 1.96 -12.37
N LEU A 61 -3.25 1.01 -11.80
CA LEU A 61 -1.86 0.76 -12.16
C LEU A 61 -1.72 0.35 -13.63
N VAL A 62 -2.57 -0.58 -14.11
CA VAL A 62 -2.59 -1.00 -15.53
C VAL A 62 -2.94 0.17 -16.45
N PHE A 63 -3.90 1.01 -16.09
CA PHE A 63 -4.23 2.20 -16.87
C PHE A 63 -3.05 3.18 -16.93
N MET A 64 -2.40 3.45 -15.79
CA MET A 64 -1.25 4.35 -15.72
C MET A 64 -0.07 3.84 -16.56
N THR A 65 0.24 2.54 -16.53
CA THR A 65 1.34 1.97 -17.33
C THR A 65 1.03 2.03 -18.82
N VAL A 66 -0.20 1.70 -19.24
CA VAL A 66 -0.62 1.79 -20.65
C VAL A 66 -0.64 3.23 -21.15
N ALA A 67 -1.17 4.17 -20.36
CA ALA A 67 -1.21 5.59 -20.72
C ALA A 67 0.20 6.17 -20.85
N LEU A 68 1.11 5.85 -19.91
CA LEU A 68 2.50 6.28 -19.98
C LEU A 68 3.20 5.70 -21.21
N ASP A 69 2.96 4.43 -21.55
CA ASP A 69 3.57 3.82 -22.74
C ASP A 69 3.09 4.49 -24.03
N ALA A 70 1.80 4.77 -24.14
CA ALA A 70 1.22 5.48 -25.28
C ALA A 70 1.79 6.90 -25.43
N LEU A 71 1.94 7.63 -24.33
CA LEU A 71 2.55 8.97 -24.32
C LEU A 71 4.02 8.93 -24.75
N LEU A 72 4.79 7.93 -24.29
CA LEU A 72 6.21 7.78 -24.63
C LEU A 72 6.41 7.28 -26.06
N MET A 73 5.50 6.44 -26.57
CA MET A 73 5.57 5.90 -27.93
C MET A 73 5.33 6.96 -29.02
N HIS A 74 4.51 7.97 -28.73
CA HIS A 74 4.21 9.07 -29.65
C HIS A 74 5.08 10.32 -29.41
N HIS A 75 6.13 10.21 -28.60
CA HIS A 75 7.03 11.33 -28.34
C HIS A 75 8.12 11.43 -29.42
N ASP A 76 8.49 12.65 -29.81
CA ASP A 76 9.51 12.93 -30.84
C ASP A 76 10.93 12.48 -30.45
N ASP A 77 11.14 12.13 -29.18
CA ASP A 77 12.42 11.71 -28.62
C ASP A 77 12.40 10.19 -28.37
N PRO A 78 13.06 9.40 -29.23
CA PRO A 78 13.03 7.94 -29.14
C PRO A 78 13.77 7.40 -27.90
N ALA A 79 14.67 8.19 -27.29
CA ALA A 79 15.43 7.80 -26.10
C ALA A 79 14.71 8.16 -24.79
N LEU A 80 13.58 8.87 -24.85
CA LEU A 80 12.82 9.26 -23.66
C LEU A 80 12.25 8.06 -22.91
N ARG A 81 11.82 7.03 -23.64
CA ARG A 81 11.30 5.79 -23.05
C ARG A 81 12.34 5.10 -22.16
N GLU A 82 13.56 4.93 -22.66
CA GLU A 82 14.66 4.29 -21.94
C GLU A 82 15.07 5.08 -20.70
N ARG A 83 15.20 6.42 -20.81
CA ARG A 83 15.52 7.28 -19.66
C ARG A 83 14.45 7.24 -18.58
N THR A 84 13.17 7.15 -18.97
CA THR A 84 12.04 7.05 -18.03
C THR A 84 12.07 5.74 -17.26
N LEU A 85 12.33 4.62 -17.96
CA LEU A 85 12.53 3.31 -17.32
C LEU A 85 13.74 3.33 -16.37
N ALA A 86 14.89 3.86 -16.80
CA ALA A 86 16.07 3.97 -15.94
C ALA A 86 15.82 4.83 -14.69
N ALA A 87 15.04 5.91 -14.80
CA ALA A 87 14.62 6.71 -13.64
C ALA A 87 13.68 5.95 -12.70
N TYR A 88 12.72 5.19 -13.27
CA TYR A 88 11.82 4.33 -12.50
C TYR A 88 12.59 3.28 -11.69
N HIS A 89 13.52 2.55 -12.31
CA HIS A 89 14.36 1.57 -11.62
C HIS A 89 15.20 2.19 -10.49
N ARG A 90 15.83 3.35 -10.73
CA ARG A 90 16.58 4.07 -9.68
C ARG A 90 15.69 4.43 -8.49
N ARG A 91 14.45 4.84 -8.75
CA ARG A 91 13.50 5.21 -7.70
C ARG A 91 12.99 4.00 -6.91
N LEU A 92 12.75 2.86 -7.58
CA LEU A 92 12.43 1.61 -6.90
C LEU A 92 13.56 1.14 -5.98
N ALA A 93 14.81 1.23 -6.44
CA ALA A 93 15.98 0.88 -5.63
C ALA A 93 16.14 1.82 -4.42
N ALA A 94 15.94 3.13 -4.60
CA ALA A 94 15.98 4.11 -3.50
C ALA A 94 14.90 3.88 -2.44
N LEU A 95 13.76 3.31 -2.83
CA LEU A 95 12.67 2.94 -1.92
C LEU A 95 12.81 1.53 -1.33
N GLY A 96 13.87 0.78 -1.68
CA GLY A 96 14.11 -0.58 -1.20
C GLY A 96 13.14 -1.63 -1.77
N LEU A 97 12.42 -1.31 -2.85
CA LEU A 97 11.42 -2.20 -3.47
C LEU A 97 12.04 -3.21 -4.43
N ILE A 98 13.27 -2.96 -4.89
CA ILE A 98 14.08 -3.88 -5.68
C ILE A 98 15.52 -3.85 -5.17
N ALA A 99 16.26 -4.94 -5.37
CA ALA A 99 17.70 -4.94 -5.14
C ALA A 99 18.36 -3.86 -6.01
N ALA A 100 19.25 -3.07 -5.41
CA ALA A 100 20.06 -2.14 -6.19
C ALA A 100 20.86 -2.95 -7.23
N PRO A 101 20.90 -2.50 -8.50
CA PRO A 101 21.65 -3.22 -9.53
C PRO A 101 23.09 -3.39 -9.03
N ALA A 102 23.56 -4.64 -9.01
CA ALA A 102 24.92 -4.96 -8.63
C ALA A 102 25.84 -4.11 -9.52
N LYS A 103 26.60 -3.21 -8.90
CA LYS A 103 27.70 -2.50 -9.56
C LYS A 103 28.55 -3.57 -10.26
N GLY A 104 28.64 -3.48 -11.58
CA GLY A 104 29.21 -4.52 -12.43
C GLY A 104 30.56 -5.02 -11.91
N GLY A 105 30.67 -6.35 -11.81
CA GLY A 105 31.96 -7.02 -11.83
C GLY A 105 32.51 -6.87 -13.25
N ASN A 106 33.43 -5.93 -13.44
CA ASN A 106 34.39 -6.01 -14.53
C ASN A 106 35.29 -7.20 -14.22
N ASP A 107 34.94 -8.35 -14.79
CA ASP A 107 35.87 -9.45 -15.00
C ASP A 107 36.03 -9.55 -16.52
N GLU A 108 36.87 -8.68 -17.06
CA GLU A 108 37.45 -8.85 -18.39
C GLU A 108 38.95 -9.13 -18.22
N ALA A 109 39.29 -10.39 -18.55
CA ALA A 109 40.59 -10.93 -18.99
C ALA A 109 41.74 -11.07 -17.98
#